data_AF-X1PB16-F1
#
_entry.id   AF-X1PB16-F1
#
_cell.length_a   1.000
_cell.length_b   1.000
_cell.length_c   1.000
_cell.angle_alpha   90.00
_cell.angle_beta   90.00
_cell.angle_gamma   90.00
#
_symmetry.space_group_name_H-M   'P 1'
#
loop_
_entity.id
_entity.type
_entity.pdbx_description
1 polymer ?
#
loop_
_entity_poly.entity_id
_entity_poly.type
_entity_poly.pdbx_seq_one_letter_code
_entity_poly.pdbx_strand_id
1 'polypeptide(L)'
;YEELAKAGAIMGSGGMVVMDESTCMVDIAKFFLTFTADESCGKCTPCRLGTQVMKNILDNITNGKGQQGDIELLEEMGKKIKKLSLCGLGQTAPNPVLTTISYFRDEYEAHIKEKECPSITCKALVPTPCQDACPVGVDVPSY
;
A
#
# COMPACT_ATOMS: atom_id res chain seq x y z
N TYR A 1 4.18 -23.92 -9.25
CA TYR A 1 4.47 -22.61 -9.85
C TYR A 1 3.23 -22.03 -10.52
N GLU A 2 2.61 -22.74 -11.46
CA GLU A 2 1.41 -22.27 -12.18
C GLU A 2 0.20 -22.01 -11.26
N GLU A 3 -0.01 -22.83 -10.23
CA GLU A 3 -1.11 -22.61 -9.27
C GLU A 3 -0.96 -21.31 -8.47
N LEU A 4 0.27 -20.89 -8.13
CA LEU A 4 0.51 -19.62 -7.44
C LEU A 4 0.31 -18.42 -8.37
N ALA A 5 0.65 -18.57 -9.65
CA ALA A 5 0.39 -17.55 -10.65
C ALA A 5 -1.12 -17.32 -10.85
N LYS A 6 -1.96 -18.37 -10.73
CA LYS A 6 -3.42 -18.24 -10.75
C LYS A 6 -3.97 -17.42 -9.58
N ALA A 7 -3.32 -17.48 -8.42
CA ALA A 7 -3.67 -16.65 -7.26
C ALA A 7 -3.17 -15.19 -7.39
N GLY A 8 -2.51 -14.83 -8.50
CA GLY A 8 -1.90 -13.51 -8.69
C GLY A 8 -0.55 -13.33 -7.97
N ALA A 9 -0.02 -14.38 -7.35
CA ALA A 9 1.27 -14.36 -6.68
C ALA A 9 2.41 -14.65 -7.66
N ILE A 10 3.52 -13.93 -7.53
CA ILE A 10 4.74 -14.17 -8.29
C ILE A 10 5.75 -14.83 -7.35
N MET A 11 6.19 -16.05 -7.68
CA MET A 11 7.27 -16.70 -6.94
C MET A 11 8.61 -16.15 -7.47
N GLY A 12 9.28 -15.35 -6.63
CA GLY A 12 10.60 -14.78 -6.87
C GLY A 12 11.70 -15.61 -6.19
N SER A 13 12.34 -15.05 -5.17
CA SER A 13 13.42 -15.71 -4.39
C SER A 13 12.94 -16.76 -3.39
N GLY A 14 11.63 -17.02 -3.29
CA GLY A 14 11.03 -17.95 -2.31
C GLY A 14 10.83 -17.37 -0.91
N GLY A 15 10.99 -16.06 -0.72
CA GLY A 15 10.66 -15.38 0.54
C GLY A 15 9.15 -15.29 0.76
N MET A 16 8.71 -15.57 1.98
CA MET A 16 7.32 -15.44 2.42
C MET A 16 7.27 -14.55 3.66
N VAL A 17 6.42 -13.52 3.62
CA VAL A 17 6.13 -12.65 4.76
C VAL A 17 4.69 -12.91 5.18
N VAL A 18 4.48 -13.23 6.44
CA VAL A 18 3.15 -13.46 7.03
C VAL A 18 2.81 -12.26 7.89
N MET A 19 1.63 -11.70 7.69
CA MET A 19 1.09 -10.57 8.43
C MET A 19 -0.27 -10.99 8.99
N ASP A 20 -0.61 -10.47 10.17
CA ASP A 20 -1.92 -10.65 10.80
C ASP A 20 -2.81 -9.42 10.59
N GLU A 21 -4.00 -9.44 11.18
CA GLU A 21 -5.00 -8.38 11.09
C GLU A 21 -4.59 -7.09 11.83
N SER A 22 -3.50 -7.11 12.60
CA SER A 22 -2.95 -5.90 13.26
C SER A 22 -2.10 -5.04 12.32
N THR A 23 -1.94 -5.46 11.07
CA THR A 23 -1.13 -4.79 10.06
C THR A 23 -1.99 -4.08 9.01
N CYS A 24 -1.74 -2.79 8.76
CA CYS A 24 -2.43 -2.04 7.71
C CYS A 24 -1.91 -2.42 6.31
N MET A 25 -2.76 -2.97 5.44
CA MET A 25 -2.36 -3.36 4.09
C MET A 25 -2.05 -2.15 3.20
N VAL A 26 -2.67 -0.99 3.46
CA VAL A 26 -2.36 0.28 2.78
C VAL A 26 -0.94 0.73 3.10
N ASP A 27 -0.51 0.63 4.37
CA ASP A 27 0.83 1.00 4.81
C ASP A 27 1.89 0.02 4.29
N ILE A 28 1.57 -1.28 4.25
CA ILE A 28 2.43 -2.30 3.63
C ILE A 28 2.64 -2.03 2.15
N ALA A 29 1.58 -1.71 1.40
CA ALA A 29 1.70 -1.34 -0.01
C ALA A 29 2.61 -0.11 -0.19
N LYS A 30 2.47 0.89 0.70
CA LYS A 30 3.30 2.09 0.73
C LYS A 30 4.76 1.78 1.02
N PHE A 31 5.04 0.90 1.99
CA PHE A 31 6.38 0.47 2.34
C PHE A 31 7.11 -0.17 1.15
N PHE A 32 6.49 -1.18 0.53
CA PHE A 32 7.10 -1.84 -0.63
C PHE A 32 7.24 -0.92 -1.84
N LEU A 33 6.24 -0.09 -2.10
CA LEU A 33 6.33 0.87 -3.20
C LEU A 33 7.45 1.88 -2.96
N THR A 34 7.59 2.39 -1.73
CA THR A 34 8.66 3.32 -1.35
C THR A 34 10.02 2.71 -1.60
N PHE A 35 10.25 1.47 -1.15
CA PHE A 35 11.47 0.74 -1.43
C PHE A 35 11.76 0.64 -2.94
N THR A 36 10.78 0.21 -3.74
CA THR A 36 10.97 0.11 -5.21
C THR A 36 11.17 1.45 -5.90
N ALA A 37 10.60 2.52 -5.36
CA ALA A 37 10.75 3.87 -5.88
C ALA A 37 12.16 4.43 -5.60
N ASP A 38 12.72 4.11 -4.43
CA ASP A 38 14.07 4.50 -4.03
C ASP A 38 15.15 3.70 -4.78
N GLU A 39 14.90 2.41 -5.07
CA GLU A 39 15.77 1.53 -5.87
C GLU A 39 15.62 1.74 -7.40
N SER A 40 14.80 2.71 -7.83
CA SER A 40 14.61 2.98 -9.25
C SER A 40 15.89 3.51 -9.90
N CYS A 41 16.36 2.84 -10.95
CA CYS A 41 17.49 3.32 -11.75
C CYS A 41 17.20 4.61 -12.54
N GLY A 42 15.94 5.08 -12.53
CA GLY A 42 15.55 6.36 -13.13
C GLY A 42 15.46 6.41 -14.65
N LYS A 43 15.74 5.31 -15.37
CA LYS A 43 15.85 5.28 -16.84
C LYS A 43 14.52 5.52 -17.57
N CYS A 44 13.42 4.97 -17.07
CA CYS A 44 12.10 5.14 -17.70
C CYS A 44 11.22 6.07 -16.86
N THR A 45 10.64 7.09 -17.52
CA THR A 45 9.71 8.04 -16.93
C THR A 45 8.54 7.40 -16.18
N PRO A 46 7.83 6.37 -16.72
CA PRO A 46 6.71 5.76 -16.00
C PRO A 46 7.14 5.15 -14.66
N CYS A 47 8.30 4.48 -14.59
CA CYS A 47 8.82 3.99 -13.32
C CYS A 47 9.26 5.15 -12.43
N ARG A 48 10.19 6.00 -12.90
CA ARG A 48 10.81 7.05 -12.06
C ARG A 48 9.82 8.03 -11.46
N LEU A 49 8.87 8.52 -12.25
CA LEU A 49 7.90 9.53 -11.81
C LEU A 49 6.60 8.88 -11.34
N GLY A 50 6.16 7.82 -12.01
CA GLY A 50 4.89 7.18 -11.68
C GLY A 50 4.88 6.55 -10.29
N THR A 51 5.97 5.88 -9.89
CA THR A 51 6.05 5.29 -8.53
C THR A 51 6.11 6.35 -7.45
N GLN A 52 6.77 7.49 -7.69
CA GLN A 52 6.80 8.62 -6.76
C GLN A 52 5.40 9.25 -6.59
N VAL A 53 4.65 9.41 -7.67
CA VAL A 53 3.27 9.91 -7.60
C VAL A 53 2.37 8.92 -6.85
N MET A 54 2.46 7.62 -7.15
CA MET A 54 1.70 6.59 -6.42
C MET A 54 2.07 6.57 -4.93
N LYS A 55 3.35 6.70 -4.58
CA LYS A 55 3.83 6.82 -3.21
C LYS A 55 3.20 8.01 -2.50
N ASN A 56 3.21 9.19 -3.14
CA ASN A 56 2.59 10.39 -2.57
C ASN A 56 1.09 10.24 -2.33
N ILE A 57 0.37 9.53 -3.20
CA ILE A 57 -1.05 9.23 -2.98
C ILE A 57 -1.22 8.32 -1.76
N LEU A 58 -0.43 7.26 -1.63
CA LEU A 58 -0.47 6.37 -0.45
C LEU A 58 -0.06 7.10 0.84
N ASP A 59 0.92 7.99 0.77
CA ASP A 59 1.30 8.88 1.88
C ASP A 59 0.11 9.77 2.27
N ASN A 60 -0.61 10.34 1.31
CA ASN A 60 -1.82 11.12 1.61
C ASN A 60 -2.91 10.26 2.25
N ILE A 61 -3.19 9.07 1.71
CA ILE A 61 -4.19 8.15 2.26
C ILE A 61 -3.84 7.78 3.71
N THR A 62 -2.60 7.35 3.98
CA THR A 62 -2.14 6.96 5.33
C THR A 62 -2.01 8.14 6.31
N ASN A 63 -2.00 9.39 5.82
CA ASN A 63 -2.04 10.60 6.64
C ASN A 63 -3.44 11.25 6.71
N GLY A 64 -4.50 10.55 6.30
CA GLY A 64 -5.88 11.05 6.34
C GLY A 64 -6.23 12.12 5.29
N LYS A 65 -5.30 12.40 4.38
CA LYS A 65 -5.45 13.35 3.27
C LYS A 65 -5.92 12.67 1.97
N GLY A 66 -6.29 11.39 2.03
CA GLY A 66 -6.85 10.67 0.89
C GLY A 66 -8.14 11.32 0.37
N GLN A 67 -8.36 11.23 -0.93
CA GLN A 67 -9.48 11.83 -1.65
C GLN A 67 -10.28 10.79 -2.40
N GLN A 68 -11.56 11.09 -2.64
CA GLN A 68 -12.38 10.27 -3.53
C GLN A 68 -11.75 10.27 -4.94
N GLY A 69 -11.60 9.10 -5.54
CA GLY A 69 -10.90 8.93 -6.82
C GLY A 69 -9.44 8.50 -6.70
N ASP A 70 -8.83 8.55 -5.51
CA ASP A 70 -7.43 8.14 -5.33
C ASP A 70 -7.22 6.65 -5.62
N ILE A 71 -8.19 5.80 -5.27
CA ILE A 71 -8.13 4.35 -5.55
C ILE A 71 -8.11 4.10 -7.06
N GLU A 72 -9.04 4.71 -7.78
CA GLU A 72 -9.15 4.59 -9.24
C GLU A 72 -7.90 5.11 -9.95
N LEU A 73 -7.35 6.22 -9.45
CA LEU A 73 -6.10 6.79 -9.96
C LEU A 73 -4.92 5.84 -9.72
N LEU A 74 -4.79 5.26 -8.53
CA LEU A 74 -3.76 4.27 -8.23
C LEU A 74 -3.87 3.03 -9.14
N GLU A 75 -5.08 2.54 -9.40
CA GLU A 75 -5.30 1.40 -10.31
C GLU A 75 -4.90 1.74 -11.75
N GLU A 76 -5.31 2.90 -12.25
CA GLU A 76 -4.98 3.36 -13.60
C GLU A 76 -3.47 3.54 -13.77
N MET A 77 -2.84 4.24 -12.82
CA MET A 77 -1.40 4.47 -12.82
C MET A 77 -0.63 3.16 -12.71
N GLY A 78 -1.02 2.27 -11.80
CA GLY A 78 -0.37 0.97 -11.62
C GLY A 78 -0.39 0.14 -12.92
N LYS A 79 -1.52 0.09 -13.63
CA LYS A 79 -1.63 -0.58 -14.93
C LYS A 79 -0.73 0.06 -16.00
N LYS A 80 -0.67 1.41 -16.05
CA LYS A 80 0.19 2.15 -16.99
C LYS A 80 1.67 1.92 -16.72
N ILE A 81 2.11 2.02 -15.46
CA ILE A 81 3.50 1.80 -15.06
C ILE A 81 3.93 0.38 -15.37
N LYS A 82 3.08 -0.61 -15.06
CA LYS A 82 3.32 -2.01 -15.36
C LYS A 82 3.51 -2.28 -16.84
N LYS A 83 2.73 -1.63 -17.71
CA LYS A 83 2.80 -1.83 -19.17
C LYS A 83 3.94 -1.06 -19.84
N LEU A 84 4.29 0.12 -19.34
CA LEU A 84 5.20 1.06 -20.01
C LEU A 84 6.62 1.05 -19.46
N SER A 85 6.88 0.35 -18.35
CA SER A 85 8.21 0.24 -17.77
C SER A 85 9.12 -0.71 -18.57
N LEU A 86 10.40 -0.33 -18.69
CA LEU A 86 11.39 -1.03 -19.52
C LEU A 86 11.90 -2.34 -18.90
N CYS A 87 11.92 -2.46 -17.56
CA CYS A 87 12.51 -3.61 -16.86
C CYS A 87 11.53 -4.22 -15.86
N GLY A 88 11.85 -5.45 -15.40
CA GLY A 88 11.02 -6.19 -14.46
C GLY A 88 10.75 -5.45 -13.14
N LEU A 89 11.71 -4.66 -12.64
CA LEU A 89 11.50 -3.84 -11.44
C LEU A 89 10.34 -2.85 -11.65
N GLY A 90 10.39 -2.04 -12.70
CA GLY A 90 9.32 -1.08 -12.97
C GLY A 90 7.98 -1.74 -13.32
N GLN A 91 8.02 -2.90 -13.97
CA GLN A 91 6.79 -3.66 -14.29
C GLN A 91 6.13 -4.24 -13.04
N THR A 92 6.89 -4.56 -12.00
CA THR A 92 6.40 -5.18 -10.77
C THR A 92 6.25 -4.22 -9.60
N ALA A 93 6.87 -3.04 -9.65
CA ALA A 93 6.74 -1.97 -8.65
C ALA A 93 5.29 -1.64 -8.24
N PRO A 94 4.30 -1.55 -9.16
CA PRO A 94 2.93 -1.26 -8.76
C PRO A 94 2.16 -2.48 -8.24
N ASN A 95 2.72 -3.69 -8.29
CA ASN A 95 1.99 -4.91 -7.91
C ASN A 95 1.48 -4.88 -6.47
N PRO A 96 2.28 -4.51 -5.43
CA PRO A 96 1.79 -4.47 -4.06
C PRO A 96 0.50 -3.65 -3.95
N VAL A 97 0.49 -2.45 -4.54
CA VAL A 97 -0.67 -1.55 -4.55
C VAL A 97 -1.87 -2.16 -5.27
N LEU A 98 -1.67 -2.69 -6.48
CA LEU A 98 -2.77 -3.28 -7.25
C LEU A 98 -3.38 -4.49 -6.54
N THR A 99 -2.56 -5.32 -5.90
CA THR A 99 -3.03 -6.50 -5.18
C THR A 99 -3.73 -6.12 -3.88
N THR A 100 -3.20 -5.18 -3.11
CA THR A 100 -3.85 -4.75 -1.87
C THR A 100 -5.16 -4.03 -2.15
N ILE A 101 -5.26 -3.24 -3.22
CA ILE A 101 -6.56 -2.69 -3.66
C ILE A 101 -7.53 -3.81 -4.06
N SER A 102 -7.06 -4.89 -4.69
CA SER A 102 -7.94 -5.98 -5.15
C SER A 102 -8.53 -6.79 -3.99
N TYR A 103 -7.76 -7.01 -2.92
CA TYR A 103 -8.15 -7.88 -1.80
C TYR A 103 -8.59 -7.12 -0.54
N PHE A 104 -8.12 -5.89 -0.35
CA PHE A 104 -8.32 -5.08 0.85
C PHE A 104 -8.84 -3.67 0.49
N ARG A 105 -9.66 -3.56 -0.56
CA ARG A 105 -10.26 -2.28 -0.99
C ARG A 105 -10.93 -1.55 0.17
N ASP A 106 -11.61 -2.29 1.04
CA ASP A 106 -12.34 -1.74 2.18
C ASP A 106 -11.42 -0.97 3.15
N GLU A 107 -10.18 -1.41 3.34
CA GLU A 107 -9.20 -0.67 4.15
C GLU A 107 -8.85 0.68 3.51
N TYR A 108 -8.67 0.73 2.18
CA TYR A 108 -8.44 1.99 1.47
C TYR A 108 -9.64 2.92 1.61
N GLU A 109 -10.85 2.38 1.50
CA GLU A 109 -12.08 3.15 1.66
C GLU A 109 -12.25 3.70 3.08
N ALA A 110 -11.91 2.92 4.11
CA ALA A 110 -11.90 3.40 5.51
C ALA A 110 -10.93 4.57 5.70
N HIS A 111 -9.71 4.48 5.16
CA HIS A 111 -8.73 5.57 5.24
C HIS A 111 -9.19 6.84 4.51
N ILE A 112 -9.95 6.70 3.41
CA ILE A 112 -10.39 7.81 2.57
C ILE A 112 -11.68 8.44 3.09
N LYS A 113 -12.71 7.63 3.41
CA LYS A 113 -14.06 8.07 3.76
C LYS A 113 -14.20 8.31 5.26
N GLU A 114 -13.86 7.32 6.07
CA GLU A 114 -14.00 7.37 7.53
C GLU A 114 -12.86 8.17 8.18
N LYS A 115 -11.72 8.27 7.49
CA LYS A 115 -10.46 8.84 8.04
C LYS A 115 -9.98 8.06 9.26
N GLU A 116 -10.09 6.75 9.17
CA GLU A 116 -9.71 5.81 10.22
C GLU A 116 -8.86 4.68 9.65
N CYS A 117 -7.94 4.16 10.46
CA CYS A 117 -7.12 3.00 10.14
C CYS A 117 -7.65 1.79 10.94
N PRO A 118 -8.26 0.78 10.28
CA PRO A 118 -8.84 -0.37 10.99
C PRO A 118 -7.86 -1.13 11.87
N SER A 119 -6.58 -1.16 11.48
CA SER A 119 -5.51 -1.85 12.21
C SER A 119 -4.73 -0.94 13.16
N ILE A 120 -5.12 0.34 13.29
CA ILE A 120 -4.49 1.35 14.19
C ILE A 120 -3.00 1.62 13.84
N THR A 121 -2.47 1.05 12.75
CA THR A 121 -1.07 1.19 12.35
C THR A 121 -0.72 2.63 11.92
N CYS A 122 -1.64 3.30 11.23
CA CYS A 122 -1.43 4.65 10.73
C CYS A 122 -1.74 5.70 11.80
N LYS A 123 -0.71 6.18 12.52
CA LYS A 123 -0.82 7.14 13.62
C LYS A 123 -1.69 8.38 13.35
N ALA A 124 -1.65 8.89 12.12
CA ALA A 124 -2.42 10.06 11.72
C ALA A 124 -3.94 9.82 11.65
N LEU A 125 -4.36 8.55 11.68
CA LEU A 125 -5.73 8.08 11.52
C LEU A 125 -6.25 7.36 12.76
N VAL A 126 -5.53 7.44 13.88
CA VAL A 126 -5.98 6.87 15.14
C VAL A 126 -6.90 7.88 15.83
N PRO A 127 -8.19 7.56 16.04
CA PRO A 127 -9.16 8.51 16.59
C PRO A 127 -8.88 8.84 18.07
N THR A 128 -8.24 7.93 18.81
CA THR A 128 -7.96 8.12 20.23
C THR A 128 -6.53 7.74 20.64
N PRO A 129 -5.77 8.64 21.30
CA PRO A 129 -4.39 8.35 21.75
C PRO A 129 -4.27 7.16 22.69
N CYS A 130 -5.33 6.81 23.43
CA CYS A 130 -5.33 5.67 24.35
C CYS A 130 -5.27 4.30 23.63
N GLN A 131 -5.54 4.24 22.32
CA GLN A 131 -5.42 3.01 21.52
C GLN A 131 -4.02 2.83 20.91
N ASP A 132 -3.24 3.90 20.70
CA ASP A 132 -1.87 3.83 20.15
C ASP A 132 -0.78 3.97 21.24
N ALA A 133 -1.06 4.71 22.31
CA ALA A 133 -0.09 5.03 23.34
C ALA A 133 -0.75 5.20 24.72
N CYS A 134 -1.33 4.13 25.26
CA CYS A 134 -1.86 4.15 26.62
C CYS A 134 -0.72 4.42 27.64
N PRO A 135 -0.74 5.56 28.37
CA PRO A 135 0.34 5.91 29.31
C PRO A 135 0.40 5.01 30.55
N VAL A 136 -0.62 4.17 30.74
CA VAL A 136 -0.72 3.18 31.83
C VAL A 136 -0.24 1.80 31.36
N GLY A 137 0.13 1.65 30.08
CA GLY A 137 0.64 0.40 29.51
C GLY A 137 -0.43 -0.71 29.43
N VAL A 138 -1.70 -0.34 29.47
CA VAL A 138 -2.83 -1.28 29.33
C VAL A 138 -3.18 -1.38 27.86
N ASP A 139 -3.34 -2.62 27.40
CA ASP A 139 -3.86 -2.91 26.07
C ASP A 139 -5.34 -2.51 26.03
N VAL A 140 -5.67 -1.46 25.27
CA VAL A 140 -7.03 -0.94 25.15
C VAL A 140 -7.62 -1.54 23.87
N PRO A 141 -8.63 -2.42 23.95
CA PRO A 141 -9.22 -3.03 22.76
C PRO A 141 -9.79 -1.96 21.83
N SER A 142 -9.58 -2.14 20.53
CA SER A 142 -10.42 -1.52 19.51
C SER A 142 -11.80 -2.16 19.58
N TYR A 143 -12.83 -1.37 19.87
CA TYR A 143 -14.24 -1.78 19.77
C TYR A 143 -14.84 -1.23 18.49
#